data_AF-A0A1Q3PI85-F1
#
_entry.id   AF-A0A1Q3PI85-F1
#
_cell.length_a   1.000
_cell.length_b   1.000
_cell.length_c   1.000
_cell.angle_alpha   90.00
_cell.angle_beta   90.00
_cell.angle_gamma   90.00
#
_symmetry.space_group_name_H-M   'P 1'
#
loop_
_entity.id
_entity.type
_entity.pdbx_description
1 polymer ?
#
loop_
_entity_poly.entity_id
_entity_poly.type
_entity_poly.pdbx_seq_one_letter_code
_entity_poly.pdbx_strand_id
1 'polypeptide(L)' 'MAVATLALWIANFCTTALFPVMNQYFGVPVTFLTHAAICLVYYFFIRTSVPETKGKSLEEIEKLLQKS' A
#
# COMPACT_ATOMS: atom_id res chain seq x y z
N MET A 1 -15.28 -2.86 2.28
CA MET A 1 -15.08 -1.49 1.76
C MET A 1 -14.71 -0.50 2.85
N ALA A 2 -15.52 -0.29 3.90
CA ALA A 2 -15.26 0.75 4.92
C ALA A 2 -13.87 0.65 5.60
N VAL A 3 -13.45 -0.55 6.03
CA VAL A 3 -12.14 -0.76 6.68
C VAL A 3 -10.98 -0.47 5.73
N ALA A 4 -11.08 -0.87 4.46
CA ALA A 4 -10.07 -0.59 3.45
C ALA A 4 -9.95 0.91 3.18
N THR A 5 -11.08 1.61 3.06
CA THR A 5 -11.12 3.07 2.91
C THR A 5 -10.51 3.77 4.13
N LEU A 6 -10.85 3.34 5.35
CA LEU A 6 -10.28 3.91 6.57
C LEU A 6 -8.75 3.71 6.63
N ALA A 7 -8.25 2.50 6.33
CA ALA A 7 -6.82 2.23 6.26
C ALA A 7 -6.11 3.12 5.22
N LEU A 8 -6.73 3.30 4.04
CA LEU A 8 -6.23 4.21 3.01
C LEU A 8 -6.13 5.65 3.52
N TRP A 9 -7.17 6.14 4.20
CA TRP A 9 -7.18 7.50 4.73
C TRP A 9 -6.15 7.72 5.83
N ILE A 10 -5.96 6.73 6.71
CA ILE A 10 -4.91 6.78 7.74
C ILE A 10 -3.52 6.82 7.08
N ALA A 11 -3.26 5.94 6.12
CA ALA A 11 -1.99 5.92 5.39
C ALA A 11 -1.73 7.25 4.67
N ASN A 12 -2.76 7.83 4.04
CA ASN A 12 -2.67 9.13 3.39
C ASN A 12 -2.36 10.24 4.40
N PHE A 13 -3.08 10.29 5.53
CA PHE A 13 -2.83 11.27 6.60
C PHE A 13 -1.41 11.17 7.14
N CYS A 14 -0.94 9.97 7.44
CA CYS A 14 0.43 9.75 7.90
C CYS A 14 1.45 10.24 6.85
N THR A 15 1.25 9.89 5.59
CA THR A 15 2.16 10.29 4.50
C THR A 15 2.20 11.82 4.34
N THR A 16 1.04 12.48 4.33
CA THR A 16 0.95 13.95 4.21
C THR A 16 1.53 14.66 5.43
N ALA A 17 1.33 14.15 6.65
CA ALA A 17 1.88 14.75 7.86
C ALA A 17 3.39 14.53 8.00
N LEU A 18 3.90 13.37 7.56
CA LEU A 18 5.32 13.01 7.65
C LEU A 18 6.17 13.70 6.58
N PHE A 19 5.57 14.01 5.42
CA PHE A 19 6.25 14.68 4.31
C PHE A 19 6.92 16.01 4.69
N PRO A 20 6.25 17.02 5.30
CA PRO A 20 6.88 18.28 5.66
C PRO A 20 7.98 18.09 6.73
N VAL A 21 7.77 17.17 7.68
CA VAL A 21 8.76 16.85 8.72
C VAL A 21 10.03 16.28 8.08
N MET A 22 9.90 15.23 7.26
CA MET A 22 11.06 14.65 6.57
C MET A 22 11.73 15.62 5.61
N ASN A 23 10.96 16.43 4.88
CA ASN A 23 11.51 17.40 3.95
C ASN A 23 12.34 18.48 4.66
N GLN A 24 11.94 18.88 5.88
CA GLN A 24 12.67 19.86 6.68
C GLN A 24 14.00 19.31 7.22
N TYR A 25 14.05 18.03 7.63
CA TYR A 25 15.26 17.45 8.23
C TYR A 25 16.22 16.83 7.20
N PHE A 26 15.70 16.19 6.16
CA PHE A 26 16.49 15.39 5.21
C PHE A 26 16.48 15.94 3.78
N GLY A 27 15.67 16.96 3.50
CA GLY A 27 15.51 17.55 2.17
C GLY A 27 14.66 16.70 1.21
N VAL A 28 14.40 17.28 0.04
CA VAL A 28 13.52 16.70 -0.99
C VAL A 28 14.00 15.33 -1.49
N PRO A 29 15.28 15.13 -1.90
CA PRO A 29 15.70 13.89 -2.54
C PRO A 29 15.55 12.66 -1.63
N VAL A 30 15.94 12.79 -0.36
CA VAL A 30 15.88 11.70 0.63
C VAL A 30 14.42 11.37 0.96
N THR A 31 13.56 12.38 1.03
CA THR A 31 12.13 12.19 1.28
C THR A 31 11.47 11.37 0.17
N PHE A 32 11.72 11.71 -1.09
CA PHE A 32 11.20 10.95 -2.23
C PHE A 32 11.76 9.52 -2.31
N LEU A 33 13.05 9.32 -2.04
CA LEU A 33 13.66 7.98 -2.03
C LEU A 33 13.04 7.08 -0.95
N THR A 34 12.74 7.64 0.23
CA THR A 34 12.10 6.88 1.31
C THR A 34 10.69 6.44 0.92
N HIS A 35 9.90 7.33 0.29
CA HIS A 35 8.58 6.97 -0.21
C HIS A 35 8.66 5.93 -1.34
N ALA A 36 9.65 6.03 -2.23
CA ALA A 36 9.89 5.02 -3.26
C ALA A 36 10.23 3.64 -2.66
N ALA A 37 11.05 3.60 -1.60
CA ALA A 37 11.36 2.36 -0.89
C ALA A 37 10.10 1.73 -0.25
N ILE A 38 9.24 2.55 0.37
CA ILE A 38 7.95 2.08 0.91
C ILE A 38 7.06 1.50 -0.20
N CYS A 39 6.98 2.16 -1.36
CA CYS A 39 6.23 1.64 -2.51
C CYS A 39 6.76 0.28 -3.00
N LEU A 40 8.08 0.07 -3.00
CA LEU A 40 8.67 -1.22 -3.36
C LEU A 40 8.27 -2.31 -2.36
N VAL A 41 8.29 -2.03 -1.06
CA VAL A 41 7.83 -2.96 -0.03
C VAL A 41 6.37 -3.34 -0.25
N TYR A 42 5.49 -2.37 -0.54
CA TYR A 42 4.09 -2.65 -0.87
C TYR A 42 3.94 -3.49 -2.12
N TYR A 43 4.73 -3.23 -3.17
CA TYR A 43 4.70 -4.04 -4.38
C TYR A 43 5.00 -5.51 -4.10
N PHE A 44 6.06 -5.79 -3.32
CA PHE A 44 6.39 -7.17 -2.96
C PHE A 44 5.31 -7.83 -2.11
N PHE A 45 4.76 -7.10 -1.12
CA PHE A 45 3.68 -7.60 -0.28
C PHE A 45 2.42 -7.93 -1.08
N ILE A 46 2.00 -7.04 -1.99
CA ILE A 46 0.83 -7.27 -2.85
C ILE A 46 1.08 -8.49 -3.74
N ARG A 47 2.27 -8.59 -4.34
CA ARG A 47 2.63 -9.71 -5.22
C ARG A 47 2.57 -11.08 -4.52
N THR A 48 2.93 -11.16 -3.24
CA THR A 48 2.93 -12.43 -2.50
C THR A 48 1.60 -12.74 -1.83
N SER A 49 0.92 -11.71 -1.31
CA SER A 49 -0.24 -11.87 -0.43
C SER A 49 -1.58 -11.70 -1.16
N VAL A 50 -1.61 -11.07 -2.33
CA VAL A 50 -2.84 -10.81 -3.09
C VAL A 50 -2.84 -11.64 -4.36
N PRO A 51 -3.70 -12.68 -4.47
CA PRO A 51 -3.83 -13.45 -5.70
C PRO A 51 -4.43 -12.58 -6.81
N GLU A 52 -4.02 -12.83 -8.06
CA GLU A 52 -4.54 -12.12 -9.22
C GLU A 52 -6.06 -12.31 -9.38
N THR A 53 -6.82 -11.23 -9.21
CA THR A 53 -8.30 -11.22 -9.26
C THR A 53 -8.87 -10.89 -10.65
N LYS A 54 -8.02 -10.52 -11.61
CA LYS A 54 -8.45 -10.08 -12.94
C LYS A 54 -9.11 -11.23 -13.74
N GLY A 55 -10.33 -11.00 -14.22
CA GLY A 55 -11.05 -11.93 -15.08
C GLY A 55 -11.64 -13.15 -14.36
N LYS A 56 -11.67 -13.14 -13.02
CA LYS A 56 -12.24 -14.20 -12.18
C LYS A 56 -13.60 -13.81 -11.63
N SER A 57 -14.48 -14.79 -11.45
CA SER A 57 -15.75 -14.59 -10.74
C SER A 57 -15.52 -14.41 -9.23
N LEU A 58 -16.50 -13.86 -8.52
CA LEU A 58 -16.43 -13.71 -7.05
C LEU A 58 -16.21 -15.06 -6.34
N GLU A 59 -16.85 -16.12 -6.84
CA GLU A 59 -16.73 -17.49 -6.29
C GLU A 59 -15.32 -18.07 -6.49
N GLU A 60 -14.68 -17.77 -7.63
CA GLU A 60 -13.29 -18.17 -7.89
C GLU A 60 -12.32 -17.42 -6.98
N ILE A 61 -12.57 -16.14 -6.71
CA ILE A 61 -11.76 -15.33 -5.78
C ILE A 61 -11.90 -15.86 -4.35
N GLU A 62 -13.11 -16.20 -3.91
CA GLU A 62 -13.34 -16.76 -2.57
C GLU A 62 -12.61 -18.10 -2.37
N LYS A 63 -12.65 -18.99 -3.37
CA LYS A 63 -11.90 -20.25 -3.35
C LYS A 63 -10.39 -20.05 -3.32
N LEU A 64 -9.87 -19.03 -4.01
CA LEU A 64 -8.44 -18.70 -3.99
C LEU A 64 -8.01 -18.18 -2.61
N LEU A 65 -8.85 -17.37 -1.96
CA LEU A 65 -8.57 -16.81 -0.64
C LEU A 65 -8.72 -17.87 0.48
N GLN A 66 -9.63 -18.84 0.36
CA GLN A 66 -9.76 -19.94 1.33
C GLN A 66 -8.65 -21.00 1.24
N LYS A 67 -7.96 -21.07 0.10
CA LYS A 67 -6.89 -22.07 -0.14
C LYS A 67 -5.49 -21.54 0.23
N SER A 68 -5.36 -20.24 0.49
CA SER A 68 -4.13 -19.59 0.96
C SER A 68 -4.02 -19.63 2.48
#